data_AF-A0A4V6N728-F1
#
_entry.id   AF-A0A4V6N728-F1
#
_cell.length_a   1.000
_cell.length_b   1.000
_cell.length_c   1.000
_cell.angle_alpha   90.00
_cell.angle_beta   90.00
_cell.angle_gamma   90.00
#
_symmetry.space_group_name_H-M   'P 1'
#
loop_
_entity.id
_entity.type
_entity.pdbx_description
1 polymer ?
#
loop_
_entity_poly.entity_id
_entity_poly.type
_entity_poly.pdbx_seq_one_letter_code
_entity_poly.pdbx_strand_id
1 'polypeptide(L)'
;MRVPATSSYQPAPQTPNPAYSQAIQSERDMTAELSSMMSASWNAGAAAVQTQSETSTPGFSPPNFAPPTIQIYAGKLFDPYNAQASPQPAHLRVDDVWTRHGFFLHPYSETSWEDQVTRESLAERTVRATAHARKTLMAGFTAVRDLGTEGAEDADMALRKCLSGPNPIIPGPRYFVSNRAIVTTGSYGPKNGRYPNRDGVEGIMGAEVADGVEECIKAVRRQVGAGADWIKLYADYRARANMAAVAPAVAGESVDTFTDEEITAMVTTAHKLGVKVAAHCSGPRSSSLLRGRVDTVEHAYEFLADPRVSVEQIFDGSRSSTFWVPTLAAHLTIGRNSRSWDQAQRTFRQVIKDYPNGDVRIACGGDTGVFAHGDNALELKTMVRLGAHWSHVLRWATLGGWECIRSLRWEGHEGRQRLQKVEQLQEDARFVGDNEVPFGAIRKGFAADIIATSGDVASAFEHAVDKGSIVFVMKGGRVFKRNGRESAQDHGAH
;
A
#
# COMPACT_ATOMS: atom_id res chain seq x y z
N MET A 1 -48.23 24.34 37.99
CA MET A 1 -48.60 25.41 37.04
C MET A 1 -47.89 25.15 35.72
N ARG A 2 -48.62 25.26 34.60
CA ARG A 2 -48.21 24.89 33.22
C ARG A 2 -47.08 25.78 32.68
N VAL A 3 -46.17 25.17 31.92
CA VAL A 3 -45.21 25.86 31.01
C VAL A 3 -45.89 26.02 29.64
N PRO A 4 -45.86 27.19 28.98
CA PRO A 4 -46.43 27.36 27.64
C PRO A 4 -45.42 27.04 26.51
N ALA A 5 -45.99 26.71 25.35
CA ALA A 5 -45.36 26.12 24.18
C ALA A 5 -44.73 27.11 23.18
N THR A 6 -43.66 26.62 22.53
CA THR A 6 -43.14 26.81 21.16
C THR A 6 -43.51 28.04 20.32
N SER A 7 -42.48 28.72 19.81
CA SER A 7 -42.48 29.50 18.57
C SER A 7 -41.48 28.87 17.57
N SER A 8 -41.96 28.54 16.38
CA SER A 8 -41.24 27.90 15.26
C SER A 8 -40.29 28.86 14.54
N TYR A 9 -39.03 28.47 14.36
CA TYR A 9 -38.05 29.14 13.50
C TYR A 9 -37.95 28.41 12.16
N GLN A 10 -38.23 29.10 11.04
CA GLN A 10 -37.90 28.63 9.70
C GLN A 10 -36.66 29.37 9.17
N PRO A 11 -35.60 28.69 8.70
CA PRO A 11 -34.47 29.36 8.08
C PRO A 11 -34.74 29.70 6.60
N ALA A 12 -34.31 30.90 6.20
CA ALA A 12 -34.35 31.39 4.83
C ALA A 12 -33.40 30.62 3.89
N PRO A 13 -33.68 30.53 2.58
CA PRO A 13 -32.85 29.80 1.62
C PRO A 13 -31.48 30.47 1.46
N GLN A 14 -30.41 29.75 1.79
CA GLN A 14 -29.03 30.16 1.59
C GLN A 14 -28.65 30.04 0.10
N THR A 15 -28.16 31.12 -0.48
CA THR A 15 -27.47 31.11 -1.78
C THR A 15 -26.16 30.30 -1.68
N PRO A 16 -25.80 29.46 -2.67
CA PRO A 16 -24.61 28.62 -2.60
C PRO A 16 -23.31 29.44 -2.47
N ASN A 17 -22.41 28.97 -1.60
CA ASN A 17 -21.08 29.52 -1.39
C ASN A 17 -20.25 29.49 -2.70
N PRO A 18 -19.60 30.58 -3.13
CA PRO A 18 -18.81 30.61 -4.37
C PRO A 18 -17.68 29.57 -4.42
N ALA A 19 -17.12 29.15 -3.27
CA ALA A 19 -16.15 28.04 -3.21
C ALA A 19 -16.78 26.68 -3.61
N TYR A 20 -18.07 26.50 -3.34
CA TYR A 20 -18.84 25.31 -3.74
C TYR A 20 -19.11 25.30 -5.26
N SER A 21 -19.38 26.46 -5.86
CA SER A 21 -19.56 26.60 -7.31
C SER A 21 -18.28 26.37 -8.10
N GLN A 22 -17.12 26.80 -7.58
CA GLN A 22 -15.82 26.54 -8.21
C GLN A 22 -15.41 25.07 -8.14
N ALA A 23 -15.65 24.39 -7.00
CA ALA A 23 -15.43 22.96 -6.88
C ALA A 23 -16.28 22.16 -7.88
N ILE A 24 -17.57 22.48 -8.03
CA ILE A 24 -18.46 21.84 -9.01
C ILE A 24 -18.00 22.06 -10.46
N GLN A 25 -17.49 23.26 -10.78
CA GLN A 25 -16.97 23.53 -12.13
C GLN A 25 -15.71 22.71 -12.42
N SER A 26 -14.77 22.63 -11.47
CA SER A 26 -13.58 21.78 -11.61
C SER A 26 -13.94 20.29 -11.77
N GLU A 27 -14.98 19.81 -11.07
CA GLU A 27 -15.48 18.43 -11.17
C GLU A 27 -16.11 18.13 -12.55
N ARG A 28 -16.83 19.10 -13.12
CA ARG A 28 -17.40 19.01 -14.48
C ARG A 28 -16.31 18.98 -15.54
N ASP A 29 -15.30 19.83 -15.41
CA ASP A 29 -14.18 19.90 -16.36
C ASP A 29 -13.35 18.60 -16.33
N MET A 30 -13.11 18.04 -15.13
CA MET A 30 -12.45 16.72 -14.97
C MET A 30 -13.25 15.56 -15.57
N THR A 31 -14.57 15.57 -15.39
CA THR A 31 -15.48 14.55 -15.95
C THR A 31 -15.50 14.60 -17.48
N ALA A 32 -15.57 15.79 -18.07
CA ALA A 32 -15.53 15.98 -19.52
C ALA A 32 -14.18 15.54 -20.12
N GLU A 33 -13.09 15.82 -19.42
CA GLU A 33 -11.74 15.49 -19.88
C GLU A 33 -11.45 13.97 -19.81
N LEU A 34 -11.84 13.31 -18.73
CA LEU A 34 -11.76 11.84 -18.61
C LEU A 34 -12.55 11.16 -19.73
N SER A 35 -13.75 11.67 -20.03
CA SER A 35 -14.58 11.19 -21.13
C SER A 35 -13.89 11.37 -22.49
N SER A 36 -13.19 12.48 -22.71
CA SER A 36 -12.41 12.74 -23.92
C SER A 36 -11.21 11.81 -24.07
N MET A 37 -10.46 11.56 -23.00
CA MET A 37 -9.32 10.63 -23.01
C MET A 37 -9.77 9.19 -23.29
N MET A 38 -10.89 8.78 -22.69
CA MET A 38 -11.50 7.47 -22.93
C MET A 38 -12.01 7.34 -24.38
N SER A 39 -12.58 8.41 -24.94
CA SER A 39 -13.03 8.45 -26.34
C SER A 39 -11.89 8.38 -27.34
N ALA A 40 -10.78 9.09 -27.09
CA ALA A 40 -9.60 9.07 -27.95
C ALA A 40 -8.91 7.70 -27.96
N SER A 41 -8.83 7.07 -26.79
CA SER A 41 -8.31 5.72 -26.60
C SER A 41 -9.19 4.64 -27.25
N TRP A 42 -10.51 4.79 -27.16
CA TRP A 42 -11.48 3.93 -27.85
C TRP A 42 -11.37 4.03 -29.38
N ASN A 43 -11.27 5.25 -29.93
CA ASN A 43 -11.15 5.47 -31.37
C ASN A 43 -9.83 4.93 -31.94
N ALA A 44 -8.73 5.01 -31.19
CA ALA A 44 -7.45 4.42 -31.57
C ALA A 44 -7.50 2.88 -31.62
N GLY A 45 -8.20 2.24 -30.66
CA GLY A 45 -8.43 0.80 -30.66
C GLY A 45 -9.35 0.33 -31.79
N ALA A 46 -10.43 1.09 -32.09
CA ALA A 46 -11.35 0.80 -33.18
C ALA A 46 -10.69 0.88 -34.57
N ALA A 47 -9.77 1.84 -34.77
CA ALA A 47 -8.99 1.98 -36.00
C ALA A 47 -8.02 0.79 -36.21
N ALA A 48 -7.40 0.29 -35.15
CA ALA A 48 -6.51 -0.89 -35.22
C ALA A 48 -7.27 -2.19 -35.57
N VAL A 49 -8.50 -2.33 -35.07
CA VAL A 49 -9.38 -3.48 -35.40
C VAL A 49 -9.87 -3.42 -36.84
N GLN A 50 -10.21 -2.23 -37.37
CA GLN A 50 -10.62 -2.08 -38.78
C GLN A 50 -9.50 -2.46 -39.77
N THR A 51 -8.24 -2.23 -39.43
CA THR A 51 -7.11 -2.64 -40.30
C THR A 51 -6.86 -4.15 -40.32
N GLN A 52 -7.43 -4.93 -39.40
CA GLN A 52 -7.29 -6.40 -39.35
C GLN A 52 -8.47 -7.16 -39.96
N SER A 53 -9.56 -6.50 -40.34
CA SER A 53 -10.79 -7.16 -40.81
C SER A 53 -11.10 -6.97 -42.30
N GLU A 54 -10.12 -6.72 -43.16
CA GLU A 54 -10.30 -6.76 -44.62
C GLU A 54 -10.37 -8.22 -45.15
N THR A 55 -11.30 -9.02 -44.63
CA THR A 55 -11.82 -10.22 -45.29
C THR A 55 -13.33 -10.36 -45.03
N SER A 56 -14.09 -9.69 -45.89
CA SER A 56 -15.45 -10.03 -46.37
C SER A 56 -16.46 -10.70 -45.41
N THR A 57 -17.44 -9.93 -44.94
CA THR A 57 -18.88 -10.31 -44.96
C THR A 57 -19.73 -9.02 -45.00
N PRO A 58 -20.65 -8.83 -45.98
CA PRO A 58 -21.55 -7.69 -46.00
C PRO A 58 -22.79 -7.96 -45.15
N GLY A 59 -23.03 -7.15 -44.11
CA GLY A 59 -24.34 -7.16 -43.42
C GLY A 59 -24.37 -6.85 -41.93
N PHE A 60 -23.25 -6.60 -41.24
CA PHE A 60 -23.26 -6.20 -39.83
C PHE A 60 -22.95 -4.70 -39.68
N SER A 61 -23.97 -3.90 -39.38
CA SER A 61 -23.75 -2.57 -38.79
C SER A 61 -23.45 -2.79 -37.29
N PRO A 62 -22.29 -2.40 -36.76
CA PRO A 62 -22.03 -2.53 -35.33
C PRO A 62 -22.98 -1.60 -34.54
N PRO A 63 -23.45 -2.00 -33.35
CA PRO A 63 -24.25 -1.12 -32.51
C PRO A 63 -23.46 0.14 -32.13
N ASN A 64 -24.13 1.28 -32.12
CA ASN A 64 -23.60 2.55 -31.61
C ASN A 64 -23.35 2.42 -30.09
N PHE A 65 -22.16 2.02 -29.68
CA PHE A 65 -21.75 2.05 -28.28
C PHE A 65 -21.08 3.39 -27.97
N ALA A 66 -21.68 4.17 -27.07
CA ALA A 66 -21.03 5.35 -26.52
C ALA A 66 -19.85 4.92 -25.61
N PRO A 67 -18.72 5.65 -25.61
CA PRO A 67 -17.60 5.32 -24.76
C PRO A 67 -18.01 5.40 -23.28
N PRO A 68 -17.53 4.47 -22.42
CA PRO A 68 -17.86 4.51 -21.01
C PRO A 68 -17.34 5.82 -20.40
N THR A 69 -18.24 6.53 -19.73
CA THR A 69 -17.97 7.82 -19.09
C THR A 69 -17.84 7.60 -17.59
N ILE A 70 -16.76 8.09 -16.97
CA ILE A 70 -16.59 8.10 -15.51
C ILE A 70 -16.92 9.50 -15.00
N GLN A 71 -17.85 9.60 -14.06
CA GLN A 71 -18.15 10.84 -13.35
C GLN A 71 -17.47 10.85 -11.97
N ILE A 72 -16.81 11.96 -11.62
CA ILE A 72 -16.17 12.17 -10.32
C ILE A 72 -16.93 13.26 -9.55
N TYR A 73 -17.27 12.98 -8.30
CA TYR A 73 -17.89 13.94 -7.38
C TYR A 73 -17.26 13.80 -5.99
N ALA A 74 -16.78 14.91 -5.41
CA ALA A 74 -16.10 14.95 -4.11
C ALA A 74 -14.97 13.91 -3.97
N GLY A 75 -14.18 13.71 -5.04
CA GLY A 75 -13.09 12.73 -5.07
C GLY A 75 -13.54 11.27 -5.09
N LYS A 76 -14.83 10.98 -5.34
CA LYS A 76 -15.40 9.63 -5.50
C LYS A 76 -15.95 9.40 -6.90
N LEU A 77 -16.03 8.14 -7.30
CA LEU A 77 -16.69 7.71 -8.53
C LEU A 77 -18.22 7.68 -8.35
N PHE A 78 -18.97 8.36 -9.21
CA PHE A 78 -20.44 8.52 -9.08
C PHE A 78 -21.24 7.57 -9.99
N ASP A 79 -20.77 7.34 -11.21
CA ASP A 79 -21.36 6.40 -12.17
C ASP A 79 -20.28 5.84 -13.10
N PRO A 80 -19.82 4.58 -12.91
CA PRO A 80 -18.80 4.01 -13.77
C PRO A 80 -19.36 3.41 -15.08
N TYR A 81 -20.65 3.02 -15.20
CA TYR A 81 -21.19 2.35 -16.40
C TYR A 81 -22.73 2.37 -16.48
N ASN A 82 -23.29 2.89 -17.58
CA ASN A 82 -24.66 2.59 -18.02
C ASN A 82 -24.67 1.18 -18.65
N ALA A 83 -25.62 0.34 -18.25
CA ALA A 83 -25.57 -1.12 -18.37
C ALA A 83 -25.59 -1.69 -19.82
N GLN A 84 -24.91 -2.83 -20.00
CA GLN A 84 -24.82 -3.73 -21.18
C GLN A 84 -23.60 -3.55 -22.11
N ALA A 85 -22.42 -4.02 -21.69
CA ALA A 85 -21.33 -4.33 -22.64
C ALA A 85 -20.42 -5.46 -22.11
N SER A 86 -20.13 -6.46 -22.95
CA SER A 86 -19.13 -7.53 -22.70
C SER A 86 -17.69 -6.98 -22.76
N PRO A 87 -16.73 -7.57 -22.02
CA PRO A 87 -15.36 -7.07 -21.96
C PRO A 87 -14.52 -7.57 -23.15
N GLN A 88 -14.00 -6.65 -23.98
CA GLN A 88 -12.92 -6.87 -24.96
C GLN A 88 -11.92 -5.70 -24.91
N PRO A 89 -10.64 -5.91 -25.27
CA PRO A 89 -9.51 -5.23 -24.65
C PRO A 89 -9.08 -3.98 -25.41
N ALA A 90 -9.04 -2.83 -24.75
CA ALA A 90 -8.25 -1.68 -25.18
C ALA A 90 -7.92 -0.81 -23.95
N HIS A 91 -6.62 -0.67 -23.67
CA HIS A 91 -6.04 0.20 -22.64
C HIS A 91 -6.49 -0.11 -21.20
N LEU A 92 -5.76 -1.02 -20.55
CA LEU A 92 -6.07 -1.39 -19.17
C LEU A 92 -5.84 -0.18 -18.24
N ARG A 93 -6.95 0.28 -17.67
CA ARG A 93 -6.98 1.09 -16.45
C ARG A 93 -6.42 0.21 -15.34
N VAL A 94 -5.25 0.56 -14.83
CA VAL A 94 -4.70 -0.14 -13.67
C VAL A 94 -5.25 0.60 -12.46
N ASP A 95 -5.86 -0.14 -11.54
CA ASP A 95 -6.30 0.40 -10.26
C ASP A 95 -5.06 0.77 -9.40
N ASP A 96 -5.27 1.39 -8.25
CA ASP A 96 -4.20 1.81 -7.32
C ASP A 96 -3.17 0.73 -7.04
N VAL A 97 -1.88 1.08 -7.06
CA VAL A 97 -0.84 0.15 -6.64
C VAL A 97 -0.35 0.55 -5.25
N TRP A 98 -0.47 -0.39 -4.30
CA TRP A 98 0.09 -0.28 -2.96
C TRP A 98 1.43 -1.01 -2.82
N THR A 99 2.31 -0.52 -1.93
CA THR A 99 3.51 -1.26 -1.50
C THR A 99 4.02 -0.85 -0.12
N ARG A 100 4.78 -1.75 0.52
CA ARG A 100 5.55 -1.53 1.76
C ARG A 100 6.74 -0.60 1.49
N HIS A 101 6.89 0.43 2.30
CA HIS A 101 7.94 1.46 2.17
C HIS A 101 8.64 1.75 3.50
N GLY A 102 9.85 2.31 3.40
CA GLY A 102 10.41 3.23 4.39
C GLY A 102 10.78 4.53 3.69
N PHE A 103 9.95 5.57 3.79
CA PHE A 103 10.24 6.86 3.12
C PHE A 103 11.45 7.60 3.73
N PHE A 104 11.89 7.19 4.91
CA PHE A 104 13.06 7.76 5.58
C PHE A 104 14.36 7.00 5.25
N LEU A 105 14.29 6.04 4.34
CA LEU A 105 15.44 5.32 3.79
C LEU A 105 15.57 5.60 2.29
N HIS A 106 16.80 5.48 1.81
CA HIS A 106 17.17 5.51 0.41
C HIS A 106 18.10 4.33 0.08
N PRO A 107 18.38 4.03 -1.21
CA PRO A 107 18.96 2.76 -1.62
C PRO A 107 20.23 2.37 -0.86
N TYR A 108 20.32 1.11 -0.44
CA TYR A 108 21.50 0.63 0.29
C TYR A 108 22.78 0.61 -0.54
N SER A 109 22.64 0.69 -1.87
CA SER A 109 23.75 0.90 -2.80
C SER A 109 24.30 2.33 -2.79
N GLU A 110 23.53 3.31 -2.33
CA GLU A 110 23.95 4.71 -2.19
C GLU A 110 24.60 4.95 -0.82
N THR A 111 23.95 4.48 0.25
CA THR A 111 24.48 4.57 1.62
C THR A 111 23.96 3.38 2.43
N SER A 112 24.81 2.78 3.26
CA SER A 112 24.38 1.64 4.08
C SER A 112 23.23 2.03 5.01
N TRP A 113 22.34 1.09 5.32
CA TRP A 113 21.27 1.33 6.29
C TRP A 113 21.81 1.88 7.62
N GLU A 114 22.92 1.33 8.12
CA GLU A 114 23.54 1.76 9.37
C GLU A 114 23.99 3.22 9.31
N ASP A 115 24.60 3.64 8.21
CA ASP A 115 25.06 5.01 8.03
C ASP A 115 23.89 5.99 7.86
N GLN A 116 22.83 5.59 7.16
CA GLN A 116 21.61 6.40 7.05
C GLN A 116 21.01 6.66 8.44
N VAL A 117 20.94 5.64 9.29
CA VAL A 117 20.37 5.76 10.64
C VAL A 117 21.29 6.55 11.59
N THR A 118 22.62 6.34 11.50
CA THR A 118 23.57 6.88 12.48
C THR A 118 24.22 8.20 12.10
N ARG A 119 24.18 8.60 10.81
CA ARG A 119 24.91 9.78 10.31
C ARG A 119 24.04 10.81 9.62
N GLU A 120 22.87 10.45 9.10
CA GLU A 120 21.97 11.42 8.46
C GLU A 120 21.01 12.03 9.49
N SER A 121 20.90 13.36 9.48
CA SER A 121 20.02 14.06 10.43
C SER A 121 18.55 13.77 10.14
N LEU A 122 17.72 13.83 11.19
CA LEU A 122 16.26 13.71 11.06
C LEU A 122 15.68 14.70 10.03
N ALA A 123 16.16 15.94 10.03
CA ALA A 123 15.71 16.97 9.11
C ALA A 123 16.02 16.61 7.65
N GLU A 124 17.25 16.16 7.37
CA GLU A 124 17.66 15.72 6.03
C GLU A 124 16.81 14.54 5.54
N ARG A 125 16.66 13.51 6.38
CA ARG A 125 15.85 12.32 6.05
C ARG A 125 14.39 12.68 5.80
N THR A 126 13.83 13.61 6.59
CA THR A 126 12.45 14.10 6.40
C THR A 126 12.28 14.89 5.12
N VAL A 127 13.22 15.79 4.78
CA VAL A 127 13.19 16.52 3.50
C VAL A 127 13.30 15.54 2.33
N ARG A 128 14.20 14.56 2.41
CA ARG A 128 14.37 13.51 1.41
C ARG A 128 13.10 12.67 1.22
N ALA A 129 12.41 12.34 2.32
CA ALA A 129 11.15 11.61 2.31
C ALA A 129 10.06 12.32 1.46
N THR A 130 10.04 13.66 1.41
CA THR A 130 9.12 14.40 0.55
C THR A 130 9.36 14.13 -0.95
N ALA A 131 10.63 14.03 -1.36
CA ALA A 131 11.01 13.69 -2.73
C ALA A 131 10.70 12.22 -3.04
N HIS A 132 10.87 11.33 -2.07
CA HIS A 132 10.52 9.91 -2.19
C HIS A 132 9.02 9.73 -2.40
N ALA A 133 8.19 10.37 -1.57
CA ALA A 133 6.74 10.32 -1.70
C ALA A 133 6.24 10.84 -3.07
N ARG A 134 6.83 11.93 -3.56
CA ARG A 134 6.54 12.46 -4.90
C ARG A 134 6.94 11.48 -6.01
N LYS A 135 8.14 10.89 -5.95
CA LYS A 135 8.60 9.90 -6.94
C LYS A 135 7.68 8.68 -6.99
N THR A 136 7.27 8.18 -5.83
CA THR A 136 6.32 7.07 -5.70
C THR A 136 4.97 7.40 -6.33
N LEU A 137 4.40 8.57 -6.04
CA LEU A 137 3.14 9.00 -6.67
C LEU A 137 3.26 9.12 -8.19
N MET A 138 4.35 9.73 -8.68
CA MET A 138 4.58 9.89 -10.13
C MET A 138 4.81 8.57 -10.88
N ALA A 139 5.15 7.50 -10.15
CA ALA A 139 5.26 6.14 -10.64
C ALA A 139 3.92 5.38 -10.63
N GLY A 140 2.81 6.02 -10.25
CA GLY A 140 1.47 5.43 -10.26
C GLY A 140 1.05 4.73 -8.96
N PHE A 141 1.78 4.94 -7.85
CA PHE A 141 1.42 4.38 -6.55
C PHE A 141 0.69 5.46 -5.74
N THR A 142 -0.61 5.28 -5.54
CA THR A 142 -1.52 6.27 -4.92
C THR A 142 -1.77 6.00 -3.43
N ALA A 143 -1.42 4.83 -2.92
CA ALA A 143 -1.48 4.47 -1.50
C ALA A 143 -0.25 3.64 -1.10
N VAL A 144 0.27 3.83 0.11
CA VAL A 144 1.43 3.09 0.62
C VAL A 144 1.33 2.85 2.13
N ARG A 145 2.00 1.79 2.62
CA ARG A 145 2.14 1.52 4.06
C ARG A 145 3.61 1.59 4.43
N ASP A 146 3.94 2.52 5.29
CA ASP A 146 5.22 2.56 5.98
C ASP A 146 5.19 1.66 7.20
N LEU A 147 6.17 0.78 7.31
CA LEU A 147 6.29 -0.18 8.41
C LEU A 147 7.45 0.12 9.36
N GLY A 148 8.08 1.28 9.26
CA GLY A 148 9.14 1.66 10.17
C GLY A 148 9.80 2.96 9.78
N THR A 149 9.86 3.90 10.73
CA THR A 149 10.59 5.16 10.55
C THR A 149 12.10 5.00 10.50
N GLU A 150 12.61 3.84 10.89
CA GLU A 150 14.03 3.49 10.78
C GLU A 150 14.92 4.54 11.48
N GLY A 151 14.53 4.92 12.70
CA GLY A 151 15.22 5.94 13.50
C GLY A 151 14.83 7.39 13.17
N ALA A 152 13.88 7.62 12.26
CA ALA A 152 13.30 8.94 12.04
C ALA A 152 12.16 9.28 13.04
N GLU A 153 12.24 8.72 14.24
CA GLU A 153 11.30 8.97 15.34
C GLU A 153 9.82 8.84 14.92
N ASP A 154 9.01 9.88 15.16
CA ASP A 154 7.57 9.97 14.84
C ASP A 154 7.32 10.78 13.55
N ALA A 155 8.35 10.97 12.71
CA ALA A 155 8.29 11.87 11.56
C ALA A 155 7.32 11.40 10.46
N ASP A 156 7.02 10.09 10.38
CA ASP A 156 6.02 9.53 9.48
C ASP A 156 4.62 10.11 9.73
N MET A 157 4.25 10.35 11.00
CA MET A 157 2.98 10.96 11.37
C MET A 157 2.86 12.39 10.82
N ALA A 158 3.93 13.18 10.97
CA ALA A 158 3.99 14.54 10.46
C ALA A 158 4.00 14.56 8.92
N LEU A 159 4.77 13.64 8.30
CA LEU A 159 4.81 13.48 6.85
C LEU A 159 3.43 13.09 6.29
N ARG A 160 2.70 12.19 6.94
CA ARG A 160 1.32 11.82 6.56
C ARG A 160 0.41 13.03 6.47
N LYS A 161 0.45 13.91 7.47
CA LYS A 161 -0.33 15.15 7.47
C LYS A 161 0.02 16.07 6.30
N CYS A 162 1.27 16.03 5.84
CA CYS A 162 1.72 16.82 4.70
C CYS A 162 1.35 16.22 3.33
N LEU A 163 1.21 14.90 3.23
CA LEU A 163 0.90 14.16 1.99
C LEU A 163 -0.59 13.86 1.79
N SER A 164 -1.33 13.75 2.89
CA SER A 164 -2.70 13.24 2.96
C SER A 164 -3.56 14.10 3.88
N GLY A 165 -4.89 14.01 3.73
CA GLY A 165 -5.85 14.81 4.50
C GLY A 165 -6.45 15.97 3.69
N PRO A 166 -7.20 16.89 4.33
CA PRO A 166 -7.94 17.93 3.62
C PRO A 166 -7.06 18.98 2.95
N ASN A 167 -5.86 19.25 3.50
CA ASN A 167 -4.95 20.29 3.04
C ASN A 167 -3.51 19.76 2.90
N PRO A 168 -3.24 18.82 1.97
CA PRO A 168 -1.89 18.32 1.75
C PRO A 168 -1.02 19.43 1.14
N ILE A 169 0.19 19.63 1.68
CA ILE A 169 1.12 20.68 1.24
C ILE A 169 2.19 20.17 0.26
N ILE A 170 2.34 18.85 0.15
CA ILE A 170 3.27 18.20 -0.78
C ILE A 170 2.57 17.03 -1.49
N PRO A 171 2.90 16.77 -2.78
CA PRO A 171 2.34 15.64 -3.50
C PRO A 171 2.87 14.31 -2.95
N GLY A 172 1.97 13.34 -2.74
CA GLY A 172 2.32 11.96 -2.47
C GLY A 172 1.11 11.03 -2.33
N PRO A 173 1.36 9.73 -2.15
CA PRO A 173 0.31 8.73 -1.93
C PRO A 173 -0.44 8.96 -0.62
N ARG A 174 -1.61 8.31 -0.46
CA ARG A 174 -2.20 8.02 0.86
C ARG A 174 -1.14 7.28 1.68
N TYR A 175 -0.84 7.78 2.87
CA TYR A 175 0.27 7.29 3.67
C TYR A 175 -0.25 6.63 4.94
N PHE A 176 -0.18 5.31 5.00
CA PHE A 176 -0.49 4.52 6.20
C PHE A 176 0.80 4.27 6.96
N VAL A 177 0.81 4.50 8.27
CA VAL A 177 2.06 4.57 9.03
C VAL A 177 2.02 3.70 10.27
N SER A 178 3.16 3.08 10.59
CA SER A 178 3.29 2.25 11.79
C SER A 178 4.09 2.87 12.93
N ASN A 179 4.65 4.07 12.76
CA ASN A 179 5.69 4.59 13.64
C ASN A 179 6.94 3.67 13.62
N ARG A 180 7.78 3.74 14.65
CA ARG A 180 8.93 2.88 14.90
C ARG A 180 8.49 1.41 15.01
N ALA A 181 9.16 0.50 14.32
CA ALA A 181 8.96 -0.93 14.55
C ALA A 181 9.28 -1.29 16.01
N ILE A 182 8.57 -2.26 16.60
CA ILE A 182 8.81 -2.75 17.96
C ILE A 182 9.72 -3.99 17.90
N VAL A 183 10.81 -3.96 18.67
CA VAL A 183 11.85 -4.99 18.69
C VAL A 183 12.26 -5.32 20.13
N THR A 184 12.80 -6.52 20.37
CA THR A 184 13.40 -6.86 21.68
C THR A 184 14.81 -6.32 21.80
N THR A 185 15.28 -6.14 23.04
CA THR A 185 16.65 -5.70 23.32
C THR A 185 17.67 -6.57 22.58
N GLY A 186 18.59 -5.90 21.88
CA GLY A 186 19.70 -6.56 21.20
C GLY A 186 19.35 -7.29 19.90
N SER A 187 18.07 -7.39 19.50
CA SER A 187 17.68 -8.12 18.29
C SER A 187 17.96 -7.34 17.00
N TYR A 188 17.67 -6.04 16.98
CA TYR A 188 17.75 -5.15 15.82
C TYR A 188 18.39 -3.80 16.21
N GLY A 189 18.90 -3.04 15.23
CA GLY A 189 19.51 -1.73 15.48
C GLY A 189 21.01 -1.67 15.12
N PRO A 190 21.58 -0.46 14.96
CA PRO A 190 23.02 -0.26 14.80
C PRO A 190 23.79 -0.94 15.95
N LYS A 191 24.92 -1.60 15.66
CA LYS A 191 25.69 -2.35 16.66
C LYS A 191 27.03 -1.69 16.96
N ASN A 192 27.44 -1.69 18.23
CA ASN A 192 28.74 -1.17 18.59
C ASN A 192 29.85 -2.20 18.34
N GLY A 193 30.76 -1.92 17.41
CA GLY A 193 31.87 -2.82 17.08
C GLY A 193 32.91 -2.99 18.20
N ARG A 194 32.98 -2.07 19.18
CA ARG A 194 33.94 -2.14 20.29
C ARG A 194 33.33 -2.71 21.57
N TYR A 195 32.07 -2.43 21.82
CA TYR A 195 31.33 -2.84 23.02
C TYR A 195 30.11 -3.68 22.60
N PRO A 196 30.25 -5.00 22.41
CA PRO A 196 29.24 -5.83 21.73
C PRO A 196 27.83 -5.84 22.35
N ASN A 197 27.70 -5.46 23.62
CA ASN A 197 26.44 -5.34 24.35
C ASN A 197 25.94 -3.89 24.46
N ARG A 198 26.26 -3.05 23.46
CA ARG A 198 25.78 -1.67 23.34
C ARG A 198 25.32 -1.40 21.93
N ASP A 199 24.41 -0.47 21.80
CA ASP A 199 23.99 0.07 20.51
C ASP A 199 25.12 0.86 19.85
N GLY A 200 25.10 0.93 18.53
CA GLY A 200 26.14 1.56 17.72
C GLY A 200 26.40 3.01 18.14
N VAL A 201 25.33 3.79 18.23
CA VAL A 201 25.34 5.17 18.71
C VAL A 201 24.31 5.32 19.82
N GLU A 202 24.72 5.87 20.96
CA GLU A 202 23.85 6.04 22.13
C GLU A 202 22.62 6.88 21.78
N GLY A 203 21.43 6.36 22.10
CA GLY A 203 20.16 7.03 21.83
C GLY A 203 19.66 6.93 20.38
N ILE A 204 20.45 6.38 19.45
CA ILE A 204 20.02 6.19 18.06
C ILE A 204 19.67 4.72 17.82
N MET A 205 18.37 4.45 17.79
CA MET A 205 17.81 3.16 17.42
C MET A 205 16.95 3.29 16.16
N GLY A 206 17.02 2.29 15.28
CA GLY A 206 16.13 2.19 14.11
C GLY A 206 14.68 1.87 14.48
N ALA A 207 14.43 1.48 15.73
CA ALA A 207 13.20 0.88 16.22
C ALA A 207 12.94 1.27 17.68
N GLU A 208 11.74 1.00 18.18
CA GLU A 208 11.39 1.08 19.60
C GLU A 208 11.67 -0.26 20.27
N VAL A 209 12.48 -0.23 21.33
CA VAL A 209 12.80 -1.42 22.12
C VAL A 209 11.74 -1.63 23.21
N ALA A 210 11.25 -2.85 23.36
CA ALA A 210 10.34 -3.23 24.44
C ALA A 210 10.58 -4.69 24.86
N ASP A 211 10.76 -4.93 26.17
CA ASP A 211 10.94 -6.25 26.74
C ASP A 211 9.88 -6.54 27.82
N GLY A 212 9.27 -7.72 27.75
CA GLY A 212 8.16 -8.11 28.60
C GLY A 212 6.82 -7.53 28.17
N VAL A 213 5.76 -8.19 28.62
CA VAL A 213 4.36 -7.87 28.28
C VAL A 213 4.01 -6.41 28.59
N GLU A 214 4.45 -5.87 29.72
CA GLU A 214 4.10 -4.51 30.15
C GLU A 214 4.71 -3.44 29.23
N GLU A 215 5.97 -3.60 28.80
CA GLU A 215 6.61 -2.65 27.89
C GLU A 215 6.01 -2.75 26.49
N CYS A 216 5.75 -3.98 26.02
CA CYS A 216 5.06 -4.24 24.76
C CYS A 216 3.69 -3.54 24.70
N ILE A 217 2.88 -3.63 25.76
CA ILE A 217 1.59 -2.93 25.84
C ILE A 217 1.77 -1.41 25.81
N LYS A 218 2.77 -0.88 26.54
CA LYS A 218 3.06 0.56 26.57
C LYS A 218 3.51 1.08 25.21
N ALA A 219 4.38 0.35 24.50
CA ALA A 219 4.85 0.70 23.16
C ALA A 219 3.66 0.80 22.18
N VAL A 220 2.81 -0.22 22.13
CA VAL A 220 1.59 -0.20 21.31
C VAL A 220 0.70 0.99 21.64
N ARG A 221 0.40 1.24 22.92
CA ARG A 221 -0.45 2.37 23.32
C ARG A 221 0.16 3.72 22.93
N ARG A 222 1.48 3.87 23.05
CA ARG A 222 2.17 5.11 22.70
C ARG A 222 2.10 5.38 21.19
N GLN A 223 2.40 4.38 20.37
CA GLN A 223 2.39 4.51 18.92
C GLN A 223 0.98 4.73 18.37
N VAL A 224 -0.02 3.99 18.86
CA VAL A 224 -1.43 4.24 18.49
C VAL A 224 -1.89 5.61 19.00
N GLY A 225 -1.51 6.01 20.21
CA GLY A 225 -1.80 7.34 20.76
C GLY A 225 -1.18 8.49 19.96
N ALA A 226 -0.03 8.25 19.33
CA ALA A 226 0.60 9.18 18.38
C ALA A 226 -0.09 9.20 17.00
N GLY A 227 -0.99 8.25 16.74
CA GLY A 227 -1.81 8.18 15.53
C GLY A 227 -1.37 7.13 14.52
N ALA A 228 -0.61 6.10 14.91
CA ALA A 228 -0.24 5.00 14.02
C ALA A 228 -1.49 4.26 13.48
N ASP A 229 -1.49 3.99 12.18
CA ASP A 229 -2.53 3.19 11.49
C ASP A 229 -2.29 1.69 11.68
N TRP A 230 -1.04 1.32 11.95
CA TRP A 230 -0.52 -0.05 12.06
C TRP A 230 0.44 -0.16 13.24
N ILE A 231 0.62 -1.36 13.77
CA ILE A 231 1.77 -1.70 14.62
C ILE A 231 2.68 -2.65 13.84
N LYS A 232 3.97 -2.36 13.83
CA LYS A 232 5.00 -3.27 13.29
C LYS A 232 5.76 -3.91 14.43
N LEU A 233 5.92 -5.23 14.39
CA LEU A 233 6.84 -5.97 15.25
C LEU A 233 7.84 -6.78 14.44
N TYR A 234 8.99 -7.08 15.04
CA TYR A 234 9.96 -8.04 14.49
C TYR A 234 9.83 -9.32 15.29
N ALA A 235 9.19 -10.34 14.73
CA ALA A 235 8.93 -11.60 15.42
C ALA A 235 10.12 -12.56 15.35
N ASP A 236 10.93 -12.44 14.31
CA ASP A 236 12.28 -12.99 14.26
C ASP A 236 13.28 -11.95 13.76
N TYR A 237 14.56 -12.21 14.04
CA TYR A 237 15.67 -11.52 13.39
C TYR A 237 16.99 -12.26 13.60
N ARG A 238 18.06 -11.81 12.94
CA ARG A 238 19.43 -12.31 13.13
C ARG A 238 20.08 -11.75 14.40
N ALA A 239 19.49 -12.01 15.57
CA ALA A 239 19.93 -11.48 16.85
C ALA A 239 21.38 -11.89 17.23
N ARG A 240 21.90 -12.96 16.62
CA ARG A 240 23.27 -13.48 16.87
C ARG A 240 24.30 -13.06 15.80
N ALA A 241 24.05 -11.99 15.05
CA ALA A 241 24.91 -11.55 13.94
C ALA A 241 26.40 -11.37 14.33
N ASN A 242 26.69 -10.94 15.56
CA ASN A 242 28.07 -10.78 16.05
C ASN A 242 28.88 -12.08 16.15
N MET A 243 28.25 -13.25 16.02
CA MET A 243 28.95 -14.54 15.98
C MET A 243 29.50 -14.89 14.59
N ALA A 244 29.33 -14.03 13.58
CA ALA A 244 29.64 -14.35 12.19
C ALA A 244 31.09 -14.82 11.96
N ALA A 245 32.05 -14.33 12.75
CA ALA A 245 33.45 -14.73 12.65
C ALA A 245 33.73 -16.17 13.13
N VAL A 246 32.85 -16.75 13.97
CA VAL A 246 33.04 -18.07 14.59
C VAL A 246 32.03 -19.09 14.07
N ALA A 247 30.78 -18.66 13.87
CA ALA A 247 29.68 -19.51 13.44
C ALA A 247 28.79 -18.77 12.44
N PRO A 248 29.25 -18.54 11.19
CA PRO A 248 28.53 -17.75 10.19
C PRO A 248 27.14 -18.30 9.88
N ALA A 249 26.95 -19.61 9.89
CA ALA A 249 25.65 -20.24 9.70
C ALA A 249 24.66 -19.88 10.82
N VAL A 250 25.11 -19.89 12.08
CA VAL A 250 24.29 -19.57 13.25
C VAL A 250 24.03 -18.07 13.37
N ALA A 251 24.99 -17.25 12.96
CA ALA A 251 24.86 -15.79 12.91
C ALA A 251 23.89 -15.32 11.81
N GLY A 252 23.79 -16.07 10.71
CA GLY A 252 22.90 -15.77 9.59
C GLY A 252 21.47 -16.28 9.78
N GLU A 253 21.21 -17.10 10.80
CA GLU A 253 19.89 -17.65 11.12
C GLU A 253 19.01 -16.62 11.84
N SER A 254 17.78 -16.45 11.37
CA SER A 254 16.76 -15.70 12.10
C SER A 254 16.23 -16.55 13.26
N VAL A 255 16.18 -15.96 14.44
CA VAL A 255 15.63 -16.58 15.66
C VAL A 255 14.42 -15.81 16.12
N ASP A 256 13.47 -16.50 16.73
CA ASP A 256 12.31 -15.87 17.36
C ASP A 256 12.80 -14.88 18.44
N THR A 257 12.25 -13.66 18.42
CA THR A 257 12.71 -12.54 19.26
C THR A 257 11.79 -12.29 20.44
N PHE A 258 10.47 -12.34 20.23
CA PHE A 258 9.44 -12.19 21.27
C PHE A 258 8.87 -13.54 21.70
N THR A 259 8.41 -13.60 22.95
CA THR A 259 7.59 -14.70 23.47
C THR A 259 6.16 -14.65 22.92
N ASP A 260 5.46 -15.78 23.05
CA ASP A 260 4.04 -15.89 22.67
C ASP A 260 3.15 -14.92 23.47
N GLU A 261 3.45 -14.74 24.75
CA GLU A 261 2.74 -13.83 25.64
C GLU A 261 2.90 -12.37 25.21
N GLU A 262 4.11 -11.95 24.83
CA GLU A 262 4.40 -10.59 24.35
C GLU A 262 3.70 -10.30 23.02
N ILE A 263 3.80 -11.23 22.05
CA ILE A 263 3.10 -11.12 20.76
C ILE A 263 1.59 -11.02 21.00
N THR A 264 1.03 -11.89 21.84
CA THR A 264 -0.41 -11.91 22.14
C THR A 264 -0.85 -10.60 22.81
N ALA A 265 -0.04 -10.06 23.72
CA ALA A 265 -0.32 -8.80 24.40
C ALA A 265 -0.30 -7.62 23.42
N MET A 266 0.68 -7.55 22.52
CA MET A 266 0.75 -6.50 21.50
C MET A 266 -0.44 -6.55 20.55
N VAL A 267 -0.72 -7.72 19.98
CA VAL A 267 -1.86 -7.96 19.07
C VAL A 267 -3.18 -7.60 19.74
N THR A 268 -3.43 -8.14 20.93
CA THR A 268 -4.68 -7.88 21.66
C THR A 268 -4.84 -6.40 21.96
N THR A 269 -3.76 -5.71 22.33
CA THR A 269 -3.79 -4.28 22.64
C THR A 269 -4.04 -3.45 21.38
N ALA A 270 -3.36 -3.75 20.27
CA ALA A 270 -3.53 -3.04 19.00
C ALA A 270 -4.95 -3.21 18.45
N HIS A 271 -5.47 -4.44 18.43
CA HIS A 271 -6.82 -4.74 17.96
C HIS A 271 -7.91 -4.08 18.83
N LYS A 272 -7.74 -4.04 20.16
CA LYS A 272 -8.63 -3.29 21.06
C LYS A 272 -8.67 -1.79 20.76
N LEU A 273 -7.59 -1.25 20.19
CA LEU A 273 -7.49 0.14 19.76
C LEU A 273 -7.88 0.34 18.29
N GLY A 274 -8.31 -0.72 17.59
CA GLY A 274 -8.76 -0.67 16.19
C GLY A 274 -7.65 -0.71 15.15
N VAL A 275 -6.42 -1.03 15.54
CA VAL A 275 -5.21 -0.99 14.71
C VAL A 275 -4.73 -2.40 14.39
N LYS A 276 -4.34 -2.64 13.13
CA LYS A 276 -3.81 -3.93 12.65
C LYS A 276 -2.31 -4.10 12.96
N VAL A 277 -1.84 -5.34 12.97
CA VAL A 277 -0.45 -5.71 13.28
C VAL A 277 0.24 -6.37 12.09
N ALA A 278 1.42 -5.85 11.73
CA ALA A 278 2.34 -6.44 10.77
C ALA A 278 3.55 -7.03 11.49
N ALA A 279 4.01 -8.22 11.07
CA ALA A 279 5.18 -8.87 11.64
C ALA A 279 6.30 -9.07 10.60
N HIS A 280 7.53 -8.65 10.90
CA HIS A 280 8.69 -9.19 10.19
C HIS A 280 8.87 -10.65 10.63
N CYS A 281 8.91 -11.54 9.65
CA CYS A 281 9.07 -12.97 9.86
C CYS A 281 9.87 -13.53 8.67
N SER A 282 11.03 -14.13 8.91
CA SER A 282 11.82 -14.82 7.89
C SER A 282 11.53 -16.32 7.92
N GLY A 283 11.54 -16.90 9.12
CA GLY A 283 11.58 -18.33 9.39
C GLY A 283 10.23 -19.01 9.59
N PRO A 284 10.17 -20.35 9.45
CA PRO A 284 8.94 -21.11 9.65
C PRO A 284 8.43 -21.09 11.10
N ARG A 285 9.32 -21.05 12.09
CA ARG A 285 8.98 -21.11 13.52
C ARG A 285 8.12 -19.92 13.94
N SER A 286 8.64 -18.70 13.79
CA SER A 286 7.87 -17.46 13.92
C SER A 286 6.60 -17.45 13.10
N SER A 287 6.64 -17.90 11.84
CA SER A 287 5.44 -17.90 10.98
C SER A 287 4.32 -18.77 11.54
N SER A 288 4.63 -19.82 12.31
CA SER A 288 3.65 -20.72 12.93
C SER A 288 3.01 -20.13 14.19
N LEU A 289 3.79 -19.41 14.99
CA LEU A 289 3.31 -18.73 16.20
C LEU A 289 2.38 -17.56 15.88
N LEU A 290 2.56 -16.94 14.71
CA LEU A 290 1.84 -15.75 14.28
C LEU A 290 0.57 -16.02 13.47
N ARG A 291 0.31 -17.27 13.07
CA ARG A 291 -0.85 -17.63 12.20
C ARG A 291 -2.16 -17.27 12.88
N GLY A 292 -2.87 -16.31 12.30
CA GLY A 292 -4.16 -15.85 12.82
C GLY A 292 -4.07 -14.92 14.04
N ARG A 293 -2.85 -14.58 14.51
CA ARG A 293 -2.66 -13.53 15.52
C ARG A 293 -2.41 -12.18 14.86
N VAL A 294 -1.59 -12.14 13.81
CA VAL A 294 -1.25 -10.88 13.11
C VAL A 294 -2.04 -10.73 11.80
N ASP A 295 -2.22 -9.49 11.37
CA ASP A 295 -2.96 -9.16 10.16
C ASP A 295 -2.10 -9.31 8.90
N THR A 296 -0.80 -9.04 8.99
CA THR A 296 0.15 -9.32 7.91
C THR A 296 1.46 -9.92 8.41
N VAL A 297 2.04 -10.80 7.61
CA VAL A 297 3.43 -11.24 7.76
C VAL A 297 4.23 -10.76 6.55
N GLU A 298 5.36 -10.16 6.85
CA GLU A 298 6.27 -9.63 5.85
C GLU A 298 7.43 -10.60 5.62
N HIS A 299 7.90 -10.67 4.39
CA HIS A 299 8.93 -11.58 3.91
C HIS A 299 8.45 -13.04 3.90
N ALA A 300 8.39 -13.68 5.07
CA ALA A 300 8.06 -15.09 5.33
C ALA A 300 8.68 -16.06 4.31
N TYR A 301 9.89 -15.78 3.84
CA TYR A 301 10.42 -16.48 2.67
C TYR A 301 10.89 -17.90 2.99
N GLU A 302 11.13 -18.27 4.25
CA GLU A 302 11.63 -19.59 4.65
C GLU A 302 10.55 -20.56 5.16
N PHE A 303 9.26 -20.24 5.11
CA PHE A 303 8.25 -21.07 5.78
C PHE A 303 8.15 -22.52 5.25
N LEU A 304 8.55 -22.78 4.00
CA LEU A 304 8.63 -24.15 3.45
C LEU A 304 9.77 -25.00 4.03
N ALA A 305 10.69 -24.41 4.80
CA ALA A 305 11.76 -25.14 5.45
C ALA A 305 11.28 -26.00 6.63
N ASP A 306 10.06 -25.75 7.15
CA ASP A 306 9.45 -26.59 8.19
C ASP A 306 8.28 -27.39 7.60
N PRO A 307 8.36 -28.73 7.58
CA PRO A 307 7.31 -29.57 7.00
C PRO A 307 5.98 -29.52 7.79
N ARG A 308 5.97 -28.92 8.99
CA ARG A 308 4.75 -28.74 9.82
C ARG A 308 3.96 -27.50 9.43
N VAL A 309 4.48 -26.71 8.50
CA VAL A 309 3.96 -25.43 8.07
C VAL A 309 3.43 -25.54 6.65
N SER A 310 2.14 -25.28 6.46
CA SER A 310 1.57 -25.16 5.11
C SER A 310 1.10 -23.73 4.81
N VAL A 311 1.08 -23.40 3.52
CA VAL A 311 0.50 -22.14 3.01
C VAL A 311 -0.97 -22.04 3.41
N GLU A 312 -1.73 -23.15 3.40
CA GLU A 312 -3.14 -23.12 3.80
C GLU A 312 -3.31 -22.64 5.24
N GLN A 313 -2.41 -23.05 6.15
CA GLN A 313 -2.51 -22.69 7.56
C GLN A 313 -2.29 -21.20 7.81
N ILE A 314 -1.52 -20.51 6.95
CA ILE A 314 -1.18 -19.09 7.16
C ILE A 314 -2.04 -18.17 6.30
N PHE A 315 -2.29 -18.53 5.03
CA PHE A 315 -2.68 -17.57 3.99
C PHE A 315 -3.92 -17.96 3.18
N ASP A 316 -4.49 -19.16 3.40
CA ASP A 316 -5.78 -19.51 2.81
C ASP A 316 -6.86 -18.64 3.45
N GLY A 317 -7.50 -17.81 2.62
CA GLY A 317 -8.50 -16.85 3.07
C GLY A 317 -9.75 -17.48 3.71
N SER A 318 -9.97 -18.79 3.53
CA SER A 318 -11.02 -19.54 4.22
C SER A 318 -10.66 -19.92 5.66
N ARG A 319 -9.36 -19.96 6.00
CA ARG A 319 -8.84 -20.45 7.28
C ARG A 319 -8.10 -19.39 8.11
N SER A 320 -7.57 -18.36 7.47
CA SER A 320 -6.76 -17.32 8.11
C SER A 320 -7.15 -15.94 7.62
N SER A 321 -7.13 -14.93 8.50
CA SER A 321 -7.27 -13.50 8.17
C SER A 321 -5.96 -12.86 7.68
N THR A 322 -4.83 -13.51 7.86
CA THR A 322 -3.50 -12.94 7.65
C THR A 322 -3.14 -12.84 6.16
N PHE A 323 -2.61 -11.68 5.74
CA PHE A 323 -2.00 -11.50 4.42
C PHE A 323 -0.49 -11.79 4.45
N TRP A 324 0.01 -12.31 3.34
CA TRP A 324 1.44 -12.42 3.06
C TRP A 324 1.92 -11.27 2.18
N VAL A 325 3.00 -10.61 2.61
CA VAL A 325 3.72 -9.59 1.82
C VAL A 325 5.15 -10.08 1.57
N PRO A 326 5.45 -10.66 0.39
CA PRO A 326 6.69 -11.43 0.20
C PRO A 326 7.95 -10.59 0.03
N THR A 327 7.86 -9.31 -0.34
CA THR A 327 9.02 -8.39 -0.46
C THR A 327 10.14 -8.91 -1.37
N LEU A 328 9.75 -9.53 -2.48
CA LEU A 328 10.65 -10.17 -3.43
C LEU A 328 11.70 -9.19 -3.99
N ALA A 329 11.30 -7.94 -4.23
CA ALA A 329 12.16 -6.88 -4.74
C ALA A 329 13.34 -6.57 -3.81
N ALA A 330 13.12 -6.55 -2.49
CA ALA A 330 14.19 -6.36 -1.51
C ALA A 330 15.20 -7.50 -1.56
N HIS A 331 14.72 -8.76 -1.52
CA HIS A 331 15.58 -9.94 -1.60
C HIS A 331 16.39 -9.99 -2.90
N LEU A 332 15.74 -9.67 -4.03
CA LEU A 332 16.39 -9.59 -5.33
C LEU A 332 17.49 -8.52 -5.36
N THR A 333 17.23 -7.36 -4.76
CA THR A 333 18.14 -6.20 -4.74
C THR A 333 19.34 -6.45 -3.82
N ILE A 334 19.11 -6.99 -2.61
CA ILE A 334 20.17 -7.29 -1.64
C ILE A 334 21.18 -8.29 -2.23
N GLY A 335 20.72 -9.27 -3.01
CA GLY A 335 21.63 -10.12 -3.76
C GLY A 335 20.95 -11.22 -4.55
N ARG A 336 21.12 -11.19 -5.87
CA ARG A 336 20.59 -12.18 -6.81
C ARG A 336 21.13 -13.60 -6.62
N ASN A 337 22.26 -13.74 -5.94
CA ASN A 337 22.89 -15.02 -5.61
C ASN A 337 22.82 -15.31 -4.10
N SER A 338 21.97 -14.57 -3.35
CA SER A 338 21.85 -14.75 -1.91
C SER A 338 20.94 -15.94 -1.58
N ARG A 339 21.24 -16.61 -0.46
CA ARG A 339 20.35 -17.65 0.11
C ARG A 339 18.92 -17.13 0.32
N SER A 340 18.78 -15.86 0.71
CA SER A 340 17.47 -15.24 0.95
C SER A 340 16.65 -15.12 -0.33
N TRP A 341 17.27 -14.70 -1.44
CA TRP A 341 16.62 -14.64 -2.74
C TRP A 341 16.25 -16.04 -3.24
N ASP A 342 17.15 -17.01 -3.13
CA ASP A 342 16.90 -18.39 -3.51
C ASP A 342 15.70 -19.00 -2.79
N GLN A 343 15.59 -18.72 -1.49
CA GLN A 343 14.50 -19.23 -0.68
C GLN A 343 13.20 -18.48 -0.97
N ALA A 344 13.24 -17.15 -1.15
CA ALA A 344 12.08 -16.34 -1.55
C ALA A 344 11.49 -16.77 -2.90
N GLN A 345 12.33 -16.98 -3.93
CA GLN A 345 11.85 -17.41 -5.24
C GLN A 345 11.26 -18.82 -5.19
N ARG A 346 11.84 -19.75 -4.41
CA ARG A 346 11.31 -21.11 -4.25
C ARG A 346 9.95 -21.08 -3.57
N THR A 347 9.85 -20.37 -2.44
CA THR A 347 8.63 -20.26 -1.66
C THR A 347 7.50 -19.61 -2.45
N PHE A 348 7.79 -18.50 -3.13
CA PHE A 348 6.78 -17.84 -3.96
C PHE A 348 6.32 -18.72 -5.11
N ARG A 349 7.23 -19.36 -5.87
CA ARG A 349 6.84 -20.28 -6.97
C ARG A 349 5.97 -21.43 -6.49
N GLN A 350 6.28 -22.00 -5.31
CA GLN A 350 5.48 -23.07 -4.75
C GLN A 350 4.06 -22.59 -4.39
N VAL A 351 3.93 -21.41 -3.77
CA VAL A 351 2.61 -20.81 -3.47
C VAL A 351 1.82 -20.56 -4.75
N ILE A 352 2.43 -20.02 -5.80
CA ILE A 352 1.75 -19.79 -7.08
C ILE A 352 1.30 -21.11 -7.72
N LYS A 353 2.09 -22.18 -7.59
CA LYS A 353 1.74 -23.52 -8.07
C LYS A 353 0.56 -24.12 -7.30
N ASP A 354 0.52 -23.92 -5.98
CA ASP A 354 -0.51 -24.49 -5.10
C ASP A 354 -1.83 -23.70 -5.19
N TYR A 355 -1.76 -22.40 -5.52
CA TYR A 355 -2.91 -21.49 -5.65
C TYR A 355 -2.97 -20.87 -7.06
N PRO A 356 -3.19 -21.69 -8.11
CA PRO A 356 -3.15 -21.23 -9.50
C PRO A 356 -4.24 -20.20 -9.83
N ASN A 357 -5.31 -20.13 -9.02
CA ASN A 357 -6.41 -19.18 -9.19
C ASN A 357 -6.18 -17.84 -8.45
N GLY A 358 -5.07 -17.68 -7.74
CA GLY A 358 -4.76 -16.46 -6.99
C GLY A 358 -5.64 -16.23 -5.75
N ASP A 359 -6.25 -17.29 -5.23
CA ASP A 359 -7.13 -17.33 -4.05
C ASP A 359 -6.38 -17.31 -2.71
N VAL A 360 -5.06 -17.12 -2.76
CA VAL A 360 -4.19 -16.85 -1.60
C VAL A 360 -4.19 -15.36 -1.23
N ARG A 361 -4.18 -15.05 0.07
CA ARG A 361 -4.10 -13.66 0.55
C ARG A 361 -2.69 -13.11 0.47
N ILE A 362 -2.31 -12.65 -0.73
CA ILE A 362 -1.07 -11.91 -0.97
C ILE A 362 -1.40 -10.43 -1.15
N ALA A 363 -0.54 -9.56 -0.65
CA ALA A 363 -0.51 -8.15 -0.99
C ALA A 363 0.89 -7.76 -1.51
N CYS A 364 0.97 -6.82 -2.45
CA CYS A 364 2.23 -6.39 -3.03
C CYS A 364 2.98 -5.44 -2.10
N GLY A 365 4.22 -5.74 -1.72
CA GLY A 365 5.04 -4.83 -0.93
C GLY A 365 6.50 -5.13 -1.12
N GLY A 366 7.32 -4.14 -1.50
CA GLY A 366 8.69 -4.34 -1.97
C GLY A 366 9.78 -4.04 -0.95
N ASP A 367 9.46 -3.43 0.19
CA ASP A 367 10.44 -2.84 1.13
C ASP A 367 11.27 -1.71 0.46
N THR A 368 10.57 -0.83 -0.25
CA THR A 368 11.19 0.28 -0.99
C THR A 368 11.86 1.25 -0.01
N GLY A 369 13.09 1.65 -0.34
CA GLY A 369 14.10 2.11 0.63
C GLY A 369 15.37 1.27 0.49
N VAL A 370 15.23 -0.06 0.36
CA VAL A 370 16.34 -0.95 -0.04
C VAL A 370 16.80 -0.64 -1.47
N PHE A 371 15.84 -0.32 -2.35
CA PHE A 371 16.02 0.17 -3.71
C PHE A 371 15.25 1.48 -3.93
N ALA A 372 15.46 2.13 -5.07
CA ALA A 372 15.02 3.49 -5.33
C ALA A 372 13.48 3.66 -5.31
N HIS A 373 13.03 4.74 -4.66
CA HIS A 373 11.64 5.19 -4.70
C HIS A 373 11.26 5.62 -6.13
N GLY A 374 10.08 5.20 -6.59
CA GLY A 374 9.64 5.28 -7.98
C GLY A 374 9.88 4.01 -8.80
N ASP A 375 10.77 3.10 -8.35
CA ASP A 375 10.97 1.77 -8.95
C ASP A 375 10.16 0.68 -8.25
N ASN A 376 9.17 1.10 -7.47
CA ASN A 376 8.24 0.27 -6.69
C ASN A 376 7.63 -0.92 -7.46
N ALA A 377 7.40 -0.75 -8.77
CA ALA A 377 6.88 -1.80 -9.65
C ALA A 377 7.83 -2.99 -9.80
N LEU A 378 9.07 -2.93 -9.30
CA LEU A 378 9.99 -4.06 -9.24
C LEU A 378 9.37 -5.27 -8.52
N GLU A 379 8.57 -5.06 -7.48
CA GLU A 379 7.85 -6.15 -6.80
C GLU A 379 6.89 -6.86 -7.76
N LEU A 380 6.04 -6.08 -8.42
CA LEU A 380 5.02 -6.56 -9.37
C LEU A 380 5.66 -7.31 -10.53
N LYS A 381 6.70 -6.71 -11.13
CA LYS A 381 7.49 -7.32 -12.21
C LYS A 381 8.09 -8.64 -11.74
N THR A 382 8.62 -8.69 -10.52
CA THR A 382 9.24 -9.89 -9.97
C THR A 382 8.22 -10.99 -9.70
N MET A 383 7.03 -10.66 -9.20
CA MET A 383 5.95 -11.63 -9.04
C MET A 383 5.57 -12.30 -10.37
N VAL A 384 5.40 -11.51 -11.45
CA VAL A 384 5.09 -12.05 -12.79
C VAL A 384 6.25 -12.88 -13.35
N ARG A 385 7.50 -12.43 -13.21
CA ARG A 385 8.70 -13.21 -13.61
C ARG A 385 8.80 -14.56 -12.91
N LEU A 386 8.28 -14.66 -11.67
CA LEU A 386 8.24 -15.90 -10.91
C LEU A 386 7.03 -16.78 -11.23
N GLY A 387 6.16 -16.37 -12.17
CA GLY A 387 5.06 -17.19 -12.69
C GLY A 387 3.67 -16.82 -12.20
N ALA A 388 3.51 -15.75 -11.41
CA ALA A 388 2.19 -15.25 -11.06
C ALA A 388 1.51 -14.66 -12.31
N HIS A 389 0.23 -14.98 -12.51
CA HIS A 389 -0.55 -14.35 -13.59
C HIS A 389 -0.71 -12.84 -13.31
N TRP A 390 -0.53 -12.01 -14.33
CA TRP A 390 -0.53 -10.55 -14.19
C TRP A 390 -1.80 -10.00 -13.53
N SER A 391 -2.95 -10.62 -13.80
CA SER A 391 -4.23 -10.18 -13.23
C SER A 391 -4.33 -10.43 -11.72
N HIS A 392 -3.67 -11.48 -11.22
CA HIS A 392 -3.58 -11.74 -9.78
C HIS A 392 -2.67 -10.70 -9.12
N VAL A 393 -1.53 -10.41 -9.74
CA VAL A 393 -0.59 -9.38 -9.26
C VAL A 393 -1.27 -8.01 -9.20
N LEU A 394 -2.03 -7.62 -10.23
CA LEU A 394 -2.81 -6.38 -10.16
C LEU A 394 -3.84 -6.41 -9.04
N ARG A 395 -4.63 -7.48 -8.92
CA ARG A 395 -5.61 -7.59 -7.82
C ARG A 395 -4.96 -7.46 -6.44
N TRP A 396 -3.80 -8.08 -6.21
CA TRP A 396 -3.05 -7.99 -4.95
C TRP A 396 -2.45 -6.60 -4.70
N ALA A 397 -2.10 -5.89 -5.77
CA ALA A 397 -1.62 -4.52 -5.71
C ALA A 397 -2.75 -3.51 -5.42
N THR A 398 -3.98 -3.83 -5.83
CA THR A 398 -5.09 -2.88 -5.89
C THR A 398 -6.15 -3.12 -4.83
N LEU A 399 -7.27 -3.75 -5.17
CA LEU A 399 -8.35 -4.05 -4.24
C LEU A 399 -7.85 -4.93 -3.08
N GLY A 400 -7.01 -5.92 -3.37
CA GLY A 400 -6.36 -6.75 -2.35
C GLY A 400 -5.40 -5.95 -1.47
N GLY A 401 -4.75 -4.93 -2.03
CA GLY A 401 -3.93 -3.97 -1.28
C GLY A 401 -4.77 -3.14 -0.30
N TRP A 402 -5.93 -2.64 -0.73
CA TRP A 402 -6.88 -1.97 0.16
C TRP A 402 -7.44 -2.92 1.25
N GLU A 403 -7.85 -4.14 0.87
CA GLU A 403 -8.31 -5.17 1.82
C GLU A 403 -7.25 -5.48 2.89
N CYS A 404 -5.98 -5.52 2.49
CA CYS A 404 -4.85 -5.67 3.39
C CYS A 404 -4.74 -4.48 4.36
N ILE A 405 -4.68 -3.24 3.85
CA ILE A 405 -4.26 -2.08 4.67
C ILE A 405 -5.36 -1.33 5.41
N ARG A 406 -6.62 -1.49 5.01
CA ARG A 406 -7.78 -0.84 5.65
C ARG A 406 -7.83 -1.13 7.16
N SER A 407 -8.37 -0.21 7.95
CA SER A 407 -8.52 -0.39 9.40
C SER A 407 -9.50 -1.51 9.77
N LEU A 408 -9.45 -1.96 11.03
CA LEU A 408 -10.35 -3.00 11.54
C LEU A 408 -11.85 -2.62 11.46
N ARG A 409 -12.17 -1.34 11.25
CA ARG A 409 -13.55 -0.85 11.05
C ARG A 409 -14.20 -1.38 9.77
N TRP A 410 -13.39 -1.87 8.83
CA TRP A 410 -13.86 -2.44 7.56
C TRP A 410 -14.04 -3.96 7.62
N GLU A 411 -13.72 -4.57 8.76
CA GLU A 411 -13.84 -6.01 8.95
C GLU A 411 -15.22 -6.38 9.54
N GLY A 412 -15.56 -7.67 9.45
CA GLY A 412 -16.78 -8.20 10.05
C GLY A 412 -18.08 -7.73 9.38
N HIS A 413 -19.20 -7.84 10.12
CA HIS A 413 -20.53 -7.51 9.61
C HIS A 413 -20.73 -6.00 9.42
N GLU A 414 -20.25 -5.19 10.37
CA GLU A 414 -20.37 -3.74 10.33
C GLU A 414 -19.61 -3.14 9.15
N GLY A 415 -18.37 -3.59 8.90
CA GLY A 415 -17.59 -3.16 7.75
C GLY A 415 -18.27 -3.48 6.41
N ARG A 416 -18.90 -4.66 6.28
CA ARG A 416 -19.68 -5.02 5.08
C ARG A 416 -20.89 -4.11 4.88
N GLN A 417 -21.63 -3.79 5.93
CA GLN A 417 -22.74 -2.83 5.84
C GLN A 417 -22.24 -1.43 5.47
N ARG A 418 -21.12 -1.00 6.05
CA ARG A 418 -20.48 0.29 5.73
C ARG A 418 -20.09 0.36 4.25
N LEU A 419 -19.51 -0.70 3.70
CA LEU A 419 -19.15 -0.75 2.28
C LEU A 419 -20.37 -0.61 1.36
N GLN A 420 -21.50 -1.23 1.71
CA GLN A 420 -22.76 -1.07 0.98
C GLN A 420 -23.26 0.38 1.00
N LYS A 421 -23.17 1.06 2.15
CA LYS A 421 -23.52 2.49 2.26
C LYS A 421 -22.62 3.37 1.40
N VAL A 422 -21.31 3.07 1.36
CA VAL A 422 -20.36 3.77 0.49
C VAL A 422 -20.75 3.63 -0.98
N GLU A 423 -21.07 2.42 -1.44
CA GLU A 423 -21.50 2.16 -2.83
C GLU A 423 -22.82 2.86 -3.19
N GLN A 424 -23.69 3.07 -2.18
CA GLN A 424 -24.94 3.83 -2.30
C GLN A 424 -24.73 5.35 -2.15
N LEU A 425 -23.49 5.83 -1.99
CA LEU A 425 -23.14 7.24 -1.75
C LEU A 425 -23.80 7.84 -0.50
N GLN A 426 -24.07 7.01 0.50
CA GLN A 426 -24.63 7.41 1.79
C GLN A 426 -23.56 7.81 2.81
N GLU A 427 -22.28 7.60 2.51
CA GLU A 427 -21.14 8.10 3.27
C GLU A 427 -20.27 9.01 2.40
N ASP A 428 -19.99 10.22 2.87
CA ASP A 428 -19.15 11.19 2.18
C ASP A 428 -17.69 11.08 2.67
N ALA A 429 -16.77 10.96 1.71
CA ALA A 429 -15.33 10.81 1.94
C ALA A 429 -14.76 11.93 2.81
N ARG A 430 -15.30 13.14 2.68
CA ARG A 430 -14.84 14.34 3.40
C ARG A 430 -15.02 14.23 4.91
N PHE A 431 -15.93 13.37 5.40
CA PHE A 431 -16.17 13.17 6.82
C PHE A 431 -15.36 12.01 7.42
N VAL A 432 -14.99 11.02 6.61
CA VAL A 432 -14.27 9.82 7.08
C VAL A 432 -12.75 9.99 7.02
N GLY A 433 -12.24 10.82 6.11
CA GLY A 433 -10.82 11.13 5.95
C GLY A 433 -10.11 10.24 4.92
N ASP A 434 -8.95 10.70 4.44
CA ASP A 434 -8.25 10.13 3.26
C ASP A 434 -7.89 8.64 3.41
N ASN A 435 -7.46 8.19 4.60
CA ASN A 435 -7.08 6.79 4.85
C ASN A 435 -8.29 5.86 5.15
N GLU A 436 -9.50 6.41 5.24
CA GLU A 436 -10.72 5.66 5.57
C GLU A 436 -11.72 5.62 4.40
N VAL A 437 -11.32 6.03 3.19
CA VAL A 437 -12.13 5.85 1.99
C VAL A 437 -11.71 4.56 1.29
N PRO A 438 -12.66 3.70 0.86
CA PRO A 438 -12.33 2.55 0.01
C PRO A 438 -11.67 2.96 -1.30
N PHE A 439 -10.61 2.25 -1.71
CA PHE A 439 -9.87 2.50 -2.95
C PHE A 439 -9.42 1.17 -3.57
N GLY A 440 -8.65 1.21 -4.66
CA GLY A 440 -8.10 0.01 -5.31
C GLY A 440 -9.07 -0.67 -6.29
N ALA A 441 -10.19 -0.03 -6.60
CA ALA A 441 -11.11 -0.45 -7.65
C ALA A 441 -11.85 0.74 -8.24
N ILE A 442 -11.99 0.80 -9.57
CA ILE A 442 -12.93 1.70 -10.24
C ILE A 442 -14.37 1.25 -9.93
N ARG A 443 -14.89 1.70 -8.79
CA ARG A 443 -16.21 1.36 -8.28
C ARG A 443 -16.90 2.59 -7.71
N LYS A 444 -18.21 2.67 -7.91
CA LYS A 444 -19.04 3.74 -7.32
C LYS A 444 -18.79 3.86 -5.81
N GLY A 445 -18.58 5.08 -5.34
CA GLY A 445 -18.33 5.39 -3.93
C GLY A 445 -16.88 5.23 -3.47
N PHE A 446 -16.03 4.54 -4.25
CA PHE A 446 -14.61 4.43 -3.97
C PHE A 446 -13.89 5.72 -4.36
N ALA A 447 -12.70 5.93 -3.78
CA ALA A 447 -11.83 7.03 -4.12
C ALA A 447 -11.52 7.04 -5.62
N ALA A 448 -11.50 8.24 -6.20
CA ALA A 448 -11.03 8.49 -7.54
C ALA A 448 -9.50 8.53 -7.57
N ASP A 449 -8.90 7.39 -7.30
CA ASP A 449 -7.49 7.14 -7.49
C ASP A 449 -7.36 6.31 -8.78
N ILE A 450 -6.78 6.92 -9.82
CA ILE A 450 -6.82 6.40 -11.19
C ILE A 450 -5.44 6.59 -11.82
N ILE A 451 -4.89 5.53 -12.39
CA ILE A 451 -3.67 5.59 -13.19
C ILE A 451 -3.94 5.11 -14.61
N ALA A 452 -3.22 5.69 -15.58
CA ALA A 452 -3.21 5.20 -16.95
C ALA A 452 -1.78 4.92 -17.40
N THR A 453 -1.61 3.82 -18.12
CA THR A 453 -0.34 3.41 -18.71
C THR A 453 -0.44 3.38 -20.24
N SER A 454 0.66 3.70 -20.91
CA SER A 454 0.79 3.52 -22.36
C SER A 454 1.08 2.08 -22.77
N GLY A 455 1.45 1.20 -21.84
CA GLY A 455 1.75 -0.20 -22.11
C GLY A 455 0.54 -1.13 -22.03
N ASP A 456 0.61 -2.27 -22.70
CA ASP A 456 -0.38 -3.34 -22.60
C ASP A 456 -0.06 -4.24 -21.41
N VAL A 457 -0.95 -4.28 -20.42
CA VAL A 457 -0.75 -5.08 -19.20
C VAL A 457 -0.84 -6.58 -19.47
N ALA A 458 -1.67 -7.01 -20.41
CA ALA A 458 -1.90 -8.43 -20.68
C ALA A 458 -0.73 -9.04 -21.48
N SER A 459 -0.19 -8.31 -22.45
CA SER A 459 0.88 -8.80 -23.33
C SER A 459 2.28 -8.33 -22.94
N ALA A 460 2.41 -7.19 -22.24
CA ALA A 460 3.67 -6.55 -21.92
C ALA A 460 3.67 -5.96 -20.49
N PHE A 461 3.24 -6.76 -19.51
CA PHE A 461 3.04 -6.34 -18.12
C PHE A 461 4.18 -5.49 -17.54
N GLU A 462 5.43 -5.94 -17.67
CA GLU A 462 6.57 -5.21 -17.09
C GLU A 462 6.76 -3.82 -17.68
N HIS A 463 6.54 -3.67 -18.98
CA HIS A 463 6.57 -2.37 -19.63
C HIS A 463 5.38 -1.53 -19.18
N ALA A 464 4.19 -2.13 -19.07
CA ALA A 464 2.97 -1.43 -18.68
C ALA A 464 3.01 -0.87 -17.25
N VAL A 465 3.64 -1.57 -16.29
CA VAL A 465 3.78 -1.07 -14.90
C VAL A 465 5.04 -0.24 -14.67
N ASP A 466 5.86 0.01 -15.71
CA ASP A 466 7.04 0.83 -15.58
C ASP A 466 6.70 2.30 -15.36
N LYS A 467 7.46 3.00 -14.50
CA LYS A 467 7.27 4.42 -14.20
C LYS A 467 7.30 5.32 -15.45
N GLY A 468 8.06 4.93 -16.48
CA GLY A 468 8.13 5.62 -17.76
C GLY A 468 6.87 5.47 -18.62
N SER A 469 6.11 4.39 -18.42
CA SER A 469 4.86 4.10 -19.14
C SER A 469 3.63 4.67 -18.46
N ILE A 470 3.71 5.06 -17.17
CA ILE A 470 2.61 5.72 -16.48
C ILE A 470 2.44 7.14 -17.03
N VAL A 471 1.38 7.35 -17.79
CA VAL A 471 1.09 8.63 -18.47
C VAL A 471 0.11 9.52 -17.72
N PHE A 472 -0.67 8.95 -16.81
CA PHE A 472 -1.67 9.67 -16.01
C PHE A 472 -1.70 9.16 -14.58
N VAL A 473 -1.82 10.07 -13.62
CA VAL A 473 -1.99 9.76 -12.19
C VAL A 473 -2.99 10.75 -11.59
N MET A 474 -4.05 10.22 -11.00
CA MET A 474 -5.04 10.92 -10.19
C MET A 474 -5.10 10.28 -8.81
N LYS A 475 -5.20 11.09 -7.76
CA LYS A 475 -5.43 10.65 -6.37
C LYS A 475 -6.47 11.54 -5.72
N GLY A 476 -7.53 10.96 -5.18
CA GLY A 476 -8.63 11.64 -4.51
C GLY A 476 -9.38 12.59 -5.44
N GLY A 477 -9.44 12.28 -6.73
CA GLY A 477 -9.99 13.16 -7.77
C GLY A 477 -9.04 14.25 -8.26
N ARG A 478 -7.87 14.44 -7.65
CA ARG A 478 -6.88 15.43 -8.07
C ARG A 478 -5.87 14.83 -9.04
N VAL A 479 -5.66 15.48 -10.19
CA VAL A 479 -4.66 15.06 -11.18
C VAL A 479 -3.27 15.52 -10.75
N PHE A 480 -2.31 14.59 -10.72
CA PHE A 480 -0.91 14.85 -10.42
C PHE A 480 0.02 14.62 -11.62
N LYS A 481 -0.36 13.75 -12.56
CA LYS A 481 0.41 13.50 -13.78
C LYS A 481 -0.54 13.42 -14.98
N ARG A 482 -0.17 14.05 -16.10
CA ARG A 482 -0.91 14.05 -17.37
C ARG A 482 0.06 14.02 -18.55
N ASN A 483 -0.22 13.20 -19.56
CA ASN A 483 0.63 13.03 -20.74
C ASN A 483 2.11 12.75 -20.40
N GLY A 484 2.34 11.95 -19.36
CA GLY A 484 3.67 11.59 -18.87
C GLY A 484 4.41 12.69 -18.11
N ARG A 485 3.80 13.87 -17.95
CA ARG A 485 4.38 15.02 -17.25
C ARG A 485 3.62 15.31 -15.97
N GLU A 486 4.31 15.86 -14.98
CA GLU A 486 3.65 16.33 -13.77
C GLU A 486 2.70 17.47 -14.11
N SER A 487 1.49 17.43 -13.54
CA SER A 487 0.55 18.53 -13.70
C SER A 487 1.11 19.75 -12.97
N ALA A 488 1.06 20.93 -13.61
CA ALA A 488 1.20 22.17 -12.88
C ALA A 488 0.15 22.14 -11.76
N GLN A 489 0.59 22.20 -10.51
CA GLN A 489 -0.35 22.42 -9.43
C GLN A 489 -0.83 23.85 -9.62
N ASP A 490 -2.14 24.05 -9.80
CA ASP A 490 -2.73 25.34 -9.46
C ASP A 490 -2.48 25.51 -7.96
N HIS A 491 -1.37 26.16 -7.64
CA HIS A 491 -1.17 26.82 -6.36
C HIS A 491 -2.15 28.00 -6.37
N GLY A 492 -3.45 27.70 -6.28
CA GLY A 492 -4.44 28.68 -5.87
C GLY A 492 -3.92 29.24 -4.56
N ALA A 493 -3.47 30.48 -4.61
CA ALA A 493 -3.05 31.23 -3.43
C ALA A 493 -4.17 31.10 -2.39
N HIS A 494 -3.84 30.43 -1.28
CA HIS A 494 -4.65 30.48 -0.06
C HIS A 494 -4.43 31.80 0.66
#